data_AF-A0A8S8XPU8-F1
#
_entry.id   AF-A0A8S8XPU8-F1
#
_cell.length_a   1.000
_cell.length_b   1.000
_cell.length_c   1.000
_cell.angle_alpha   90.00
_cell.angle_beta   90.00
_cell.angle_gamma   90.00
#
_symmetry.space_group_name_H-M   'P 1'
#
loop_
_entity.id
_entity.type
_entity.pdbx_description
1 polymer ?
#
loop_
_entity_poly.entity_id
_entity_poly.type
_entity_poly.pdbx_seq_one_letter_code
_entity_poly.pdbx_strand_id
1 'polypeptide(L)'
;MRRLATLTVIFLMLAMALPTSNAKPAEPTNTGAVFGGQHSLIDNLTTDSSPIDQLPAIAEDFTATWCDNCLQAEAVLDDLESEGLVQKYEFHRSPDHEDPLGDDFVSAYLTQRYQVSVPPMVAFNGTIKKAGTLPDSDSLESDYRAMIATPLGMGDGVSSFAWTPKANCNCDIPDGHGIINWNLDLDMSLYPDMTLNVNAWFVEDTAQFSDGGNGAGSYHDIVRNITDLGGELSGTATVEIPSAYDGNDLEVHLVYVMNIVETPQETPSDESSVPGFGMLITLCAIFCAAVILRATNLVR
;
A
#
# COMPACT_ATOMS: atom_id res chain seq x y z
N MET A 1 -30.96 25.97 -39.21
CA MET A 1 -30.79 24.50 -39.31
C MET A 1 -29.32 24.08 -39.42
N ARG A 2 -28.55 24.53 -40.42
CA ARG A 2 -27.11 24.16 -40.57
C ARG A 2 -26.24 24.44 -39.33
N ARG A 3 -26.34 25.63 -38.72
CA ARG A 3 -25.56 26.01 -37.53
C ARG A 3 -25.91 25.20 -36.27
N LEU A 4 -27.17 24.78 -36.15
CA LEU A 4 -27.64 23.97 -35.02
C LEU A 4 -27.07 22.55 -35.13
N ALA A 5 -27.06 21.98 -36.34
CA ALA A 5 -26.47 20.67 -36.60
C ALA A 5 -24.95 20.64 -36.33
N THR A 6 -24.22 21.71 -36.67
CA THR A 6 -22.78 21.80 -36.39
C THR A 6 -22.49 21.86 -34.89
N LEU A 7 -23.28 22.60 -34.12
CA LEU A 7 -23.17 22.68 -32.66
C LEU A 7 -23.47 21.33 -32.00
N THR A 8 -24.48 20.60 -32.46
CA THR A 8 -24.82 19.27 -31.93
C THR A 8 -23.70 18.25 -32.18
N VAL A 9 -23.07 18.28 -33.36
CA VAL A 9 -21.95 17.38 -33.68
C VAL A 9 -20.71 17.70 -32.85
N ILE A 10 -20.40 18.98 -32.64
CA ILE A 10 -19.28 19.39 -31.76
C ILE A 10 -19.54 18.96 -30.32
N PHE A 11 -20.77 19.12 -29.82
CA PHE A 11 -21.14 18.69 -28.47
C PHE A 11 -21.07 17.16 -28.32
N LEU A 12 -21.47 16.40 -29.34
CA LEU A 12 -21.37 14.94 -29.34
C LEU A 12 -19.89 14.49 -29.33
N MET A 13 -19.02 15.15 -30.09
CA MET A 13 -17.59 14.84 -30.10
C MET A 13 -16.90 15.23 -28.79
N LEU A 14 -17.30 16.34 -28.14
CA LEU A 14 -16.81 16.67 -26.80
C LEU A 14 -17.29 15.68 -25.74
N ALA A 15 -18.53 15.19 -25.85
CA ALA A 15 -19.07 14.18 -24.94
C ALA A 15 -18.35 12.83 -25.07
N MET A 16 -17.89 12.47 -26.28
CA MET A 16 -17.06 11.26 -26.52
C MET A 16 -15.58 11.45 -26.15
N ALA A 17 -15.13 12.69 -25.95
CA ALA A 17 -13.78 13.02 -25.50
C ALA A 17 -13.68 13.16 -23.98
N LEU A 18 -14.78 12.96 -23.24
CA LEU A 18 -14.71 12.84 -21.79
C LEU A 18 -13.95 11.54 -21.47
N PRO A 19 -12.85 11.61 -20.70
CA PRO A 19 -12.15 10.41 -20.27
C PRO A 19 -13.13 9.55 -19.47
N THR A 20 -13.42 8.34 -19.96
CA THR A 20 -14.04 7.31 -19.15
C THR A 20 -13.00 6.88 -18.13
N SER A 21 -13.15 7.28 -16.87
CA SER A 21 -12.40 6.70 -15.77
C SER A 21 -12.84 5.23 -15.65
N ASN A 22 -12.05 4.32 -16.21
CA ASN A 22 -12.24 2.89 -15.98
C ASN A 22 -11.55 2.54 -14.66
N ALA A 23 -12.17 1.62 -13.91
CA ALA A 23 -11.56 1.05 -12.72
C ALA A 23 -10.18 0.47 -13.07
N LYS A 24 -9.20 0.70 -12.20
CA LYS A 24 -7.91 0.03 -12.34
C LYS A 24 -8.04 -1.36 -11.72
N PRO A 25 -7.73 -2.42 -12.49
CA PRO A 25 -7.76 -3.78 -11.97
C PRO A 25 -6.81 -3.94 -10.80
N ALA A 26 -7.16 -4.81 -9.86
CA ALA A 26 -6.18 -5.34 -8.92
C ALA A 26 -5.03 -6.01 -9.71
N GLU A 27 -3.79 -5.77 -9.28
CA GLU A 27 -2.59 -6.24 -9.95
C GLU A 27 -1.60 -6.88 -8.97
N PRO A 28 -0.84 -7.92 -9.40
CA PRO A 28 0.24 -8.47 -8.59
C PRO A 28 1.30 -7.41 -8.29
N THR A 29 1.81 -7.40 -7.06
CA THR A 29 2.86 -6.45 -6.63
C THR A 29 4.24 -6.89 -7.09
N ASN A 30 4.46 -8.21 -7.21
CA ASN A 30 5.75 -8.83 -7.48
C ASN A 30 6.86 -8.35 -6.53
N THR A 31 6.52 -8.10 -5.25
CA THR A 31 7.48 -7.65 -4.22
C THR A 31 7.73 -8.69 -3.13
N GLY A 32 6.88 -9.72 -3.05
CA GLY A 32 6.92 -10.78 -2.05
C GLY A 32 5.81 -10.65 -1.01
N ALA A 33 5.64 -11.70 -0.21
CA ALA A 33 4.59 -11.77 0.80
C ALA A 33 4.84 -10.86 2.01
N VAL A 34 3.78 -10.35 2.61
CA VAL A 34 3.75 -9.66 3.91
C VAL A 34 2.74 -10.42 4.78
N PHE A 35 3.17 -10.89 5.95
CA PHE A 35 2.34 -11.72 6.84
C PHE A 35 2.78 -11.58 8.31
N GLY A 36 2.02 -12.12 9.25
CA GLY A 36 2.24 -11.92 10.69
C GLY A 36 1.03 -11.21 11.31
N GLY A 37 1.30 -10.15 12.07
CA GLY A 37 0.28 -9.29 12.68
C GLY A 37 -0.12 -9.67 14.10
N GLN A 38 0.55 -10.66 14.68
CA GLN A 38 0.46 -10.93 16.12
C GLN A 38 0.97 -9.71 16.87
N HIS A 39 0.19 -9.25 17.85
CA HIS A 39 0.41 -7.94 18.45
C HIS A 39 0.06 -7.89 19.92
N SER A 40 0.39 -6.75 20.53
CA SER A 40 0.08 -6.42 21.90
C SER A 40 0.07 -4.91 22.07
N LEU A 41 -0.84 -4.39 22.90
CA LEU A 41 -0.65 -3.09 23.54
C LEU A 41 0.75 -3.02 24.17
N ILE A 42 1.42 -1.88 24.01
CA ILE A 42 2.82 -1.72 24.41
C ILE A 42 3.04 -1.93 25.91
N ASP A 43 2.03 -1.72 26.76
CA ASP A 43 2.14 -1.87 28.22
C ASP A 43 1.85 -3.30 28.72
N ASN A 44 1.44 -4.20 27.83
CA ASN A 44 1.06 -5.56 28.20
C ASN A 44 2.24 -6.53 28.03
N LEU A 45 2.36 -7.49 28.96
CA LEU A 45 3.23 -8.65 28.77
C LEU A 45 2.44 -9.70 27.97
N THR A 46 2.89 -10.01 26.76
CA THR A 46 2.14 -10.86 25.83
C THR A 46 3.02 -11.94 25.23
N THR A 47 2.43 -13.11 25.00
CA THR A 47 3.01 -14.18 24.20
C THR A 47 1.90 -14.77 23.37
N ASP A 48 2.13 -14.91 22.08
CA ASP A 48 1.18 -15.46 21.13
C ASP A 48 1.89 -16.39 20.14
N SER A 49 1.18 -17.41 19.68
CA SER A 49 1.69 -18.34 18.68
C SER A 49 0.55 -18.86 17.83
N SER A 50 0.69 -18.69 16.52
CA SER A 50 -0.34 -18.99 15.54
C SER A 50 0.28 -19.66 14.31
N PRO A 51 -0.38 -20.68 13.73
CA PRO A 51 -0.07 -21.16 12.39
C PRO A 51 -0.20 -20.03 11.37
N ILE A 52 0.70 -19.97 10.40
CA ILE A 52 0.73 -18.92 9.38
C ILE A 52 -0.56 -18.91 8.55
N ASP A 53 -1.14 -20.09 8.29
CA ASP A 53 -2.39 -20.25 7.54
C ASP A 53 -3.66 -19.84 8.32
N GLN A 54 -3.53 -19.56 9.62
CA GLN A 54 -4.60 -19.09 10.50
C GLN A 54 -4.51 -17.59 10.80
N LEU A 55 -3.43 -16.92 10.38
CA LEU A 55 -3.31 -15.48 10.53
C LEU A 55 -4.26 -14.77 9.53
N PRO A 56 -4.89 -13.65 9.94
CA PRO A 56 -5.66 -12.83 9.01
C PRO A 56 -4.76 -12.28 7.90
N ALA A 57 -5.36 -11.93 6.77
CA ALA A 57 -4.60 -11.27 5.71
C ALA A 57 -4.14 -9.88 6.16
N ILE A 58 -2.89 -9.51 5.86
CA ILE A 58 -2.43 -8.15 6.12
C ILE A 58 -2.97 -7.22 5.03
N ALA A 59 -3.68 -6.16 5.43
CA ALA A 59 -4.12 -5.09 4.54
C ALA A 59 -3.29 -3.82 4.80
N GLU A 60 -2.38 -3.50 3.89
CA GLU A 60 -1.60 -2.25 3.92
C GLU A 60 -2.37 -1.19 3.13
N ASP A 61 -3.06 -0.28 3.84
CA ASP A 61 -3.85 0.80 3.26
C ASP A 61 -3.05 2.11 3.19
N PHE A 62 -2.79 2.59 1.98
CA PHE A 62 -2.17 3.89 1.77
C PHE A 62 -3.25 4.97 1.73
N THR A 63 -3.31 5.79 2.77
CA THR A 63 -4.37 6.78 2.99
C THR A 63 -3.82 8.20 3.19
N ALA A 64 -4.74 9.17 3.31
CA ALA A 64 -4.44 10.47 3.87
C ALA A 64 -5.67 11.14 4.50
N THR A 65 -5.45 12.02 5.49
CA THR A 65 -6.52 12.74 6.21
C THR A 65 -7.34 13.70 5.32
N TRP A 66 -6.84 14.08 4.15
CA TRP A 66 -7.53 14.90 3.16
C TRP A 66 -8.20 14.09 2.06
N CYS A 67 -8.06 12.77 2.07
CA CYS A 67 -8.51 11.89 1.00
C CYS A 67 -9.94 11.39 1.23
N ASP A 68 -10.93 12.04 0.61
CA ASP A 68 -12.35 11.64 0.68
C ASP A 68 -12.60 10.22 0.18
N ASN A 69 -11.88 9.79 -0.86
CA ASN A 69 -12.04 8.46 -1.43
C ASN A 69 -11.42 7.37 -0.54
N CYS A 70 -10.51 7.73 0.37
CA CYS A 70 -9.87 6.76 1.27
C CYS A 70 -10.86 6.23 2.30
N LEU A 71 -11.79 7.07 2.77
CA LEU A 71 -12.91 6.67 3.63
C LEU A 71 -13.75 5.51 3.05
N GLN A 72 -13.81 5.37 1.72
CA GLN A 72 -14.51 4.25 1.09
C GLN A 72 -13.71 2.95 1.14
N ALA A 73 -12.37 3.01 1.06
CA ALA A 73 -11.52 1.84 1.23
C ALA A 73 -11.52 1.40 2.71
N GLU A 74 -11.30 2.36 3.61
CA GLU A 74 -11.28 2.18 5.06
C GLU A 74 -12.59 1.53 5.56
N ALA A 75 -13.76 2.06 5.16
CA ALA A 75 -15.04 1.48 5.57
C ALA A 75 -15.21 -0.01 5.15
N VAL A 76 -14.68 -0.40 3.98
CA VAL A 76 -14.73 -1.81 3.54
C VAL A 76 -13.72 -2.64 4.33
N LEU A 77 -12.55 -2.09 4.64
CA LEU A 77 -11.54 -2.79 5.44
C LEU A 77 -12.01 -2.99 6.88
N ASP A 78 -12.69 -2.01 7.48
CA ASP A 78 -13.30 -2.11 8.82
C ASP A 78 -14.31 -3.27 8.88
N ASP A 79 -15.16 -3.40 7.85
CA ASP A 79 -16.12 -4.51 7.75
C ASP A 79 -15.36 -5.85 7.68
N LEU A 80 -14.30 -5.95 6.87
CA LEU A 80 -13.50 -7.17 6.70
C LEU A 80 -12.69 -7.52 7.96
N GLU A 81 -12.20 -6.53 8.69
CA GLU A 81 -11.48 -6.70 9.95
C GLU A 81 -12.41 -7.18 11.05
N SER A 82 -13.64 -6.63 11.11
CA SER A 82 -14.67 -7.08 12.05
C SER A 82 -15.08 -8.54 11.84
N GLU A 83 -14.93 -9.06 10.62
CA GLU A 83 -15.12 -10.47 10.26
C GLU A 83 -13.89 -11.35 10.59
N GLY A 84 -12.77 -10.76 11.00
CA GLY A 84 -11.50 -11.43 11.27
C GLY A 84 -10.77 -11.88 9.99
N LEU A 85 -11.08 -11.29 8.84
CA LEU A 85 -10.47 -11.66 7.57
C LEU A 85 -9.15 -10.92 7.31
N VAL A 86 -9.03 -9.71 7.87
CA VAL A 86 -7.87 -8.85 7.70
C VAL A 86 -7.41 -8.30 9.03
N GLN A 87 -6.12 -7.99 9.09
CA GLN A 87 -5.54 -7.05 10.03
C GLN A 87 -5.14 -5.83 9.19
N LYS A 88 -5.80 -4.69 9.44
CA LYS A 88 -5.58 -3.46 8.70
C LYS A 88 -4.40 -2.68 9.27
N TYR A 89 -3.70 -1.96 8.41
CA TYR A 89 -2.64 -1.01 8.77
C TYR A 89 -2.74 0.21 7.86
N GLU A 90 -2.99 1.38 8.45
CA GLU A 90 -3.09 2.65 7.74
C GLU A 90 -1.74 3.34 7.66
N PHE A 91 -1.24 3.47 6.43
CA PHE A 91 -0.02 4.17 6.09
C PHE A 91 -0.38 5.55 5.56
N HIS A 92 -0.32 6.53 6.44
CA HIS A 92 -0.58 7.91 6.09
C HIS A 92 0.54 8.50 5.22
N ARG A 93 0.12 9.27 4.21
CA ARG A 93 1.02 9.88 3.24
C ARG A 93 2.00 10.85 3.91
N SER A 94 3.28 10.69 3.59
CA SER A 94 4.35 11.61 4.00
C SER A 94 5.46 11.71 2.95
N PRO A 95 6.17 12.85 2.79
CA PRO A 95 5.93 14.13 3.46
C PRO A 95 4.67 14.81 2.94
N ASP A 96 3.80 15.23 3.85
CA ASP A 96 2.59 15.98 3.54
C ASP A 96 2.24 16.93 4.69
N HIS A 97 1.87 18.15 4.37
CA HIS A 97 1.50 19.16 5.36
C HIS A 97 0.00 19.15 5.66
N GLU A 98 -0.80 18.58 4.76
CA GLU A 98 -2.24 18.40 4.96
C GLU A 98 -2.55 17.11 5.73
N ASP A 99 -1.57 16.21 5.85
CA ASP A 99 -1.66 14.97 6.62
C ASP A 99 -0.59 14.92 7.73
N PRO A 100 -0.94 15.28 8.98
CA PRO A 100 0.00 15.27 10.10
C PRO A 100 0.24 13.87 10.68
N LEU A 101 -0.49 12.85 10.20
CA LEU A 101 -0.37 11.48 10.70
C LEU A 101 0.72 10.70 9.95
N GLY A 102 1.16 11.16 8.77
CA GLY A 102 2.19 10.48 8.00
C GLY A 102 3.61 10.63 8.56
N ASP A 103 4.37 9.54 8.55
CA ASP A 103 5.82 9.52 8.80
C ASP A 103 6.60 9.25 7.50
N ASP A 104 7.71 9.97 7.29
CA ASP A 104 8.51 9.89 6.05
C ASP A 104 9.04 8.48 5.79
N PHE A 105 9.48 7.77 6.83
CA PHE A 105 10.04 6.42 6.69
C PHE A 105 8.94 5.39 6.46
N VAL A 106 7.84 5.47 7.20
CA VAL A 106 6.68 4.59 7.05
C VAL A 106 6.03 4.74 5.67
N SER A 107 5.79 5.98 5.23
CA SER A 107 5.29 6.28 3.89
C SER A 107 6.26 5.80 2.81
N ALA A 108 7.57 5.97 3.01
CA ALA A 108 8.59 5.49 2.09
C ALA A 108 8.60 3.97 1.93
N TYR A 109 8.43 3.20 3.01
CA TYR A 109 8.30 1.74 2.95
C TYR A 109 7.22 1.32 1.95
N LEU A 110 6.01 1.88 2.11
CA LEU A 110 4.87 1.49 1.27
C LEU A 110 5.05 2.00 -0.17
N THR A 111 5.37 3.29 -0.33
CA THR A 111 5.49 3.91 -1.66
C THR A 111 6.60 3.29 -2.52
N GLN A 112 7.72 2.89 -1.91
CA GLN A 112 8.79 2.18 -2.61
C GLN A 112 8.38 0.76 -2.96
N ARG A 113 7.80 0.02 -2.00
CA ARG A 113 7.38 -1.36 -2.20
C ARG A 113 6.35 -1.47 -3.33
N TYR A 114 5.33 -0.61 -3.33
CA TYR A 114 4.22 -0.69 -4.29
C TYR A 114 4.30 0.29 -5.45
N GLN A 115 5.36 1.10 -5.54
CA GLN A 115 5.53 2.12 -6.59
C GLN A 115 4.29 3.02 -6.71
N VAL A 116 3.72 3.40 -5.57
CA VAL A 116 2.53 4.24 -5.46
C VAL A 116 2.92 5.63 -4.98
N SER A 117 2.18 6.65 -5.41
CA SER A 117 2.45 8.05 -5.06
C SER A 117 1.23 8.83 -4.58
N VAL A 118 0.03 8.28 -4.75
CA VAL A 118 -1.23 8.96 -4.41
C VAL A 118 -2.21 7.94 -3.81
N PRO A 119 -2.83 8.24 -2.65
CA PRO A 119 -3.86 7.39 -2.05
C PRO A 119 -5.24 7.56 -2.76
N PRO A 120 -6.19 6.62 -2.58
CA PRO A 120 -6.05 5.37 -1.84
C PRO A 120 -5.39 4.25 -2.65
N MET A 121 -4.71 3.35 -1.96
CA MET A 121 -4.24 2.08 -2.52
C MET A 121 -4.17 1.05 -1.40
N VAL A 122 -4.76 -0.13 -1.61
CA VAL A 122 -4.71 -1.23 -0.64
C VAL A 122 -3.93 -2.40 -1.23
N ALA A 123 -2.95 -2.90 -0.48
CA ALA A 123 -2.25 -4.14 -0.78
C ALA A 123 -2.63 -5.23 0.22
N PHE A 124 -2.97 -6.42 -0.27
CA PHE A 124 -3.25 -7.59 0.57
C PHE A 124 -2.08 -8.56 0.54
N ASN A 125 -1.64 -8.96 1.74
CA ASN A 125 -0.53 -9.87 1.98
C ASN A 125 0.76 -9.45 1.24
N GLY A 126 0.86 -8.17 0.88
CA GLY A 126 1.85 -7.61 -0.03
C GLY A 126 1.98 -8.26 -1.40
N THR A 127 1.08 -9.15 -1.83
CA THR A 127 1.17 -9.91 -3.10
C THR A 127 0.30 -9.34 -4.22
N ILE A 128 -0.80 -8.68 -3.87
CA ILE A 128 -1.75 -8.09 -4.80
C ILE A 128 -2.19 -6.73 -4.26
N LYS A 129 -2.30 -5.74 -5.15
CA LYS A 129 -2.70 -4.38 -4.78
C LYS A 129 -3.80 -3.85 -5.68
N LYS A 130 -4.62 -2.94 -5.17
CA LYS A 130 -5.64 -2.23 -5.92
C LYS A 130 -5.54 -0.74 -5.63
N ALA A 131 -5.41 0.05 -6.69
CA ALA A 131 -5.36 1.51 -6.60
C ALA A 131 -6.75 2.11 -6.81
N GLY A 132 -7.13 3.04 -5.93
CA GLY A 132 -8.45 3.65 -5.92
C GLY A 132 -9.55 2.74 -5.39
N THR A 133 -10.75 3.30 -5.30
CA THR A 133 -11.94 2.63 -4.72
C THR A 133 -13.00 2.27 -5.76
N LEU A 134 -12.76 2.54 -7.04
CA LEU A 134 -13.67 2.13 -8.10
C LEU A 134 -13.56 0.61 -8.31
N PRO A 135 -14.65 -0.16 -8.12
CA PRO A 135 -14.58 -1.61 -8.21
C PRO A 135 -14.43 -2.10 -9.65
N ASP A 136 -13.73 -3.22 -9.81
CA ASP A 136 -13.63 -3.98 -11.06
C ASP A 136 -14.68 -5.09 -11.15
N SER A 137 -15.29 -5.47 -10.02
CA SER A 137 -16.42 -6.40 -9.91
C SER A 137 -17.70 -5.69 -9.43
N ASP A 138 -18.60 -6.44 -8.79
CA ASP A 138 -19.91 -5.94 -8.33
C ASP A 138 -19.77 -4.92 -7.17
N SER A 139 -18.70 -4.99 -6.37
CA SER A 139 -18.41 -4.06 -5.27
C SER A 139 -16.92 -4.04 -4.91
N LEU A 140 -16.48 -3.00 -4.19
CA LEU A 140 -15.09 -2.90 -3.71
C LEU A 140 -14.79 -4.02 -2.69
N GLU A 141 -15.77 -4.35 -1.85
CA GLU A 141 -15.71 -5.49 -0.94
C GLU A 141 -15.49 -6.81 -1.67
N SER A 142 -16.19 -7.05 -2.78
CA SER A 142 -16.01 -8.26 -3.60
C SER A 142 -14.60 -8.33 -4.19
N ASP A 143 -14.06 -7.19 -4.64
CA ASP A 143 -12.66 -7.12 -5.11
C ASP A 143 -11.68 -7.46 -3.98
N TYR A 144 -11.84 -6.87 -2.80
CA TYR A 144 -10.96 -7.11 -1.65
C TYR A 144 -11.05 -8.55 -1.16
N ARG A 145 -12.24 -9.16 -1.09
CA ARG A 145 -12.39 -10.58 -0.76
C ARG A 145 -11.70 -11.49 -1.78
N ALA A 146 -11.76 -11.16 -3.06
CA ALA A 146 -11.03 -11.90 -4.08
C ALA A 146 -9.50 -11.75 -3.93
N MET A 147 -9.02 -10.57 -3.55
CA MET A 147 -7.61 -10.33 -3.26
C MET A 147 -7.15 -11.12 -2.03
N ILE A 148 -7.90 -11.08 -0.91
CA ILE A 148 -7.65 -11.85 0.33
C ILE A 148 -7.59 -13.36 0.05
N ALA A 149 -8.46 -13.86 -0.83
CA ALA A 149 -8.49 -15.28 -1.20
C ALA A 149 -7.25 -15.73 -2.02
N THR A 150 -6.37 -14.81 -2.40
CA THR A 150 -5.10 -15.14 -3.06
C THR A 150 -4.18 -15.85 -2.07
N PRO A 151 -3.75 -17.10 -2.35
CA PRO A 151 -2.92 -17.85 -1.40
C PRO A 151 -1.60 -17.12 -1.10
N LEU A 152 -1.29 -16.96 0.19
CA LEU A 152 -0.04 -16.36 0.67
C LEU A 152 1.21 -17.16 0.24
N GLY A 153 1.06 -18.49 0.13
CA GLY A 153 2.13 -19.38 -0.35
C GLY A 153 3.27 -19.61 0.65
N MET A 154 3.07 -19.30 1.94
CA MET A 154 4.09 -19.42 3.01
C MET A 154 4.04 -20.75 3.80
N GLY A 155 3.21 -21.71 3.35
CA GLY A 155 3.12 -23.04 3.96
C GLY A 155 2.46 -23.08 5.34
N ASP A 156 2.62 -24.22 6.03
CA ASP A 156 1.94 -24.54 7.30
C ASP A 156 2.82 -24.23 8.52
N GLY A 157 3.72 -23.25 8.37
CA GLY A 157 4.64 -22.83 9.43
C GLY A 157 3.92 -22.24 10.64
N VAL A 158 4.66 -22.00 11.71
CA VAL A 158 4.14 -21.36 12.93
C VAL A 158 4.95 -20.11 13.22
N SER A 159 4.27 -18.99 13.48
CA SER A 159 4.91 -17.81 14.05
C SER A 159 4.63 -17.72 15.54
N SER A 160 5.67 -17.41 16.30
CA SER A 160 5.61 -17.11 17.72
C SER A 160 6.11 -15.70 17.98
N PHE A 161 5.33 -14.95 18.75
CA PHE A 161 5.56 -13.58 19.16
C PHE A 161 5.59 -13.51 20.68
N ALA A 162 6.52 -12.74 21.24
CA ALA A 162 6.40 -12.28 22.62
C ALA A 162 6.87 -10.84 22.76
N TRP A 163 6.16 -10.09 23.60
CA TRP A 163 6.44 -8.71 23.92
C TRP A 163 6.57 -8.53 25.42
N THR A 164 7.66 -7.90 25.85
CA THR A 164 7.93 -7.58 27.25
C THR A 164 8.22 -6.08 27.38
N PRO A 165 7.30 -5.26 27.93
CA PRO A 165 7.58 -3.86 28.20
C PRO A 165 8.65 -3.71 29.27
N LYS A 166 9.42 -2.60 29.24
CA LYS A 166 10.43 -2.35 30.28
C LYS A 166 9.85 -2.45 31.69
N ALA A 167 8.66 -1.90 31.92
CA ALA A 167 8.00 -1.92 33.23
C ALA A 167 7.83 -3.33 33.81
N ASN A 168 7.78 -4.35 32.94
CA ASN A 168 7.53 -5.74 33.32
C ASN A 168 8.79 -6.60 33.20
N CYS A 169 9.90 -6.09 32.67
CA CYS A 169 11.17 -6.82 32.62
C CYS A 169 12.03 -6.48 33.85
N ASN A 170 12.70 -7.48 34.42
CA ASN A 170 13.82 -7.23 35.34
C ASN A 170 15.12 -7.05 34.51
N CYS A 171 15.12 -6.08 33.60
CA CYS A 171 16.16 -5.89 32.60
C CYS A 171 16.66 -4.44 32.51
N ASP A 172 17.93 -4.28 32.14
CA ASP A 172 18.63 -2.99 32.05
C ASP A 172 18.55 -2.41 30.63
N ILE A 173 17.33 -2.10 30.18
CA ILE A 173 17.07 -1.36 28.92
C ILE A 173 16.63 0.09 29.22
N PRO A 174 16.67 1.06 28.28
CA PRO A 174 16.24 2.42 28.57
C PRO A 174 14.70 2.54 28.75
N ASP A 175 14.24 3.59 29.42
CA ASP A 175 12.80 3.92 29.47
C ASP A 175 12.27 4.22 28.07
N GLY A 176 11.01 3.89 27.79
CA GLY A 176 10.45 4.00 26.43
C GLY A 176 10.89 2.87 25.49
N HIS A 177 11.47 1.78 26.01
CA HIS A 177 11.78 0.57 25.24
C HIS A 177 10.99 -0.64 25.72
N GLY A 178 10.92 -1.65 24.85
CA GLY A 178 10.51 -3.01 25.20
C GLY A 178 11.36 -4.06 24.50
N ILE A 179 11.16 -5.31 24.89
CA ILE A 179 11.83 -6.46 24.29
C ILE A 179 10.80 -7.22 23.45
N ILE A 180 11.12 -7.38 22.17
CA ILE A 180 10.39 -8.27 21.27
C ILE A 180 11.19 -9.56 21.08
N ASN A 181 10.47 -10.69 21.04
CA ASN A 181 11.00 -12.00 20.72
C ASN A 181 10.16 -12.61 19.61
N TRP A 182 10.83 -13.24 18.65
CA TRP A 182 10.16 -13.93 17.57
C TRP A 182 10.78 -15.30 17.32
N ASN A 183 9.94 -16.20 16.81
CA ASN A 183 10.36 -17.46 16.23
C ASN A 183 9.40 -17.83 15.10
N LEU A 184 9.93 -17.93 13.89
CA LEU A 184 9.22 -18.30 12.68
C LEU A 184 9.69 -19.68 12.22
N ASP A 185 8.80 -20.66 12.30
CA ASP A 185 9.02 -22.00 11.74
C ASP A 185 8.69 -21.97 10.25
N LEU A 186 9.67 -21.59 9.43
CA LEU A 186 9.56 -21.52 7.98
C LEU A 186 10.83 -22.08 7.31
N ASP A 187 10.67 -22.99 6.35
CA ASP A 187 11.78 -23.51 5.57
C ASP A 187 12.15 -22.54 4.42
N MET A 188 13.07 -21.63 4.70
CA MET A 188 13.57 -20.65 3.72
C MET A 188 14.20 -21.31 2.48
N SER A 189 14.57 -22.60 2.51
CA SER A 189 15.08 -23.28 1.31
C SER A 189 14.02 -23.48 0.22
N LEU A 190 12.74 -23.38 0.57
CA LEU A 190 11.61 -23.39 -0.37
C LEU A 190 11.44 -22.05 -1.11
N TYR A 191 12.11 -20.99 -0.64
CA TYR A 191 12.02 -19.63 -1.18
C TYR A 191 13.40 -19.09 -1.58
N PRO A 192 14.13 -19.77 -2.48
CA PRO A 192 15.55 -19.46 -2.77
C PRO A 192 15.78 -18.07 -3.38
N ASP A 193 14.75 -17.51 -4.02
CA ASP A 193 14.80 -16.19 -4.68
C ASP A 193 14.25 -15.07 -3.78
N MET A 194 14.08 -15.34 -2.48
CA MET A 194 13.52 -14.38 -1.52
C MET A 194 14.42 -14.19 -0.30
N THR A 195 14.38 -13.00 0.27
CA THR A 195 14.94 -12.69 1.59
C THR A 195 13.83 -12.35 2.58
N LEU A 196 14.02 -12.78 3.82
CA LEU A 196 13.15 -12.42 4.93
C LEU A 196 13.65 -11.12 5.57
N ASN A 197 12.73 -10.23 5.91
CA ASN A 197 12.94 -9.13 6.84
C ASN A 197 11.85 -9.19 7.92
N VAL A 198 12.26 -9.24 9.18
CA VAL A 198 11.40 -9.27 10.35
C VAL A 198 11.29 -7.85 10.89
N ASN A 199 10.06 -7.38 11.11
CA ASN A 199 9.79 -6.02 11.55
C ASN A 199 8.95 -5.99 12.82
N ALA A 200 9.20 -5.00 13.67
CA ALA A 200 8.23 -4.52 14.66
C ALA A 200 7.54 -3.30 14.07
N TRP A 201 6.23 -3.39 13.83
CA TRP A 201 5.41 -2.24 13.44
C TRP A 201 4.75 -1.69 14.70
N PHE A 202 4.92 -0.39 14.93
CA PHE A 202 4.20 0.31 15.99
C PHE A 202 2.98 0.97 15.39
N VAL A 203 1.82 0.61 15.91
CA VAL A 203 0.51 1.00 15.39
C VAL A 203 -0.21 1.77 16.48
N GLU A 204 -0.81 2.90 16.14
CA GLU A 204 -1.70 3.64 17.02
C GLU A 204 -3.13 3.26 16.68
N ASP A 205 -3.84 2.68 17.66
CA ASP A 205 -5.23 2.19 17.49
C ASP A 205 -6.15 3.33 17.04
N THR A 206 -6.03 4.52 17.63
CA THR A 206 -6.84 5.68 17.25
C THR A 206 -6.11 7.01 17.40
N ALA A 207 -6.14 7.86 16.36
CA ALA A 207 -5.75 9.27 16.46
C ALA A 207 -6.93 10.21 16.17
N GLN A 208 -7.05 11.28 16.95
CA GLN A 208 -8.07 12.32 16.78
C GLN A 208 -7.53 13.52 16.00
N PHE A 209 -8.04 13.71 14.79
CA PHE A 209 -7.68 14.85 13.95
C PHE A 209 -8.91 15.42 13.21
N SER A 210 -9.60 16.37 13.85
CA SER A 210 -10.82 16.99 13.31
C SER A 210 -10.61 17.90 12.10
N ASP A 211 -9.36 18.33 11.86
CA ASP A 211 -9.03 19.28 10.80
C ASP A 211 -8.73 18.60 9.46
N GLY A 212 -8.85 17.26 9.40
CA GLY A 212 -8.70 16.48 8.18
C GLY A 212 -9.72 16.86 7.11
N GLY A 213 -9.24 17.05 5.87
CA GLY A 213 -10.07 17.47 4.74
C GLY A 213 -11.22 16.51 4.40
N ASN A 214 -11.07 15.22 4.74
CA ASN A 214 -12.08 14.20 4.51
C ASN A 214 -13.19 14.14 5.58
N GLY A 215 -13.01 14.83 6.71
CA GLY A 215 -14.01 14.91 7.77
C GLY A 215 -14.19 13.66 8.63
N ALA A 216 -13.25 12.70 8.60
CA ALA A 216 -13.29 11.50 9.45
C ALA A 216 -13.28 11.85 10.95
N GLY A 217 -12.40 12.78 11.33
CA GLY A 217 -12.19 13.24 12.69
C GLY A 217 -11.46 12.26 13.61
N SER A 218 -11.58 10.96 13.34
CA SER A 218 -10.88 9.85 13.98
C SER A 218 -10.28 8.97 12.89
N TYR A 219 -9.03 8.55 13.07
CA TYR A 219 -8.28 7.68 12.17
C TYR A 219 -7.75 6.50 12.98
N HIS A 220 -7.61 5.33 12.35
CA HIS A 220 -7.42 4.07 13.07
C HIS A 220 -6.24 3.27 12.51
N ASP A 221 -5.69 2.35 13.30
CA ASP A 221 -4.65 1.40 12.86
C ASP A 221 -3.43 2.07 12.19
N ILE A 222 -3.04 3.25 12.69
CA ILE A 222 -2.05 4.11 12.03
C ILE A 222 -0.65 3.58 12.31
N VAL A 223 0.09 3.22 11.26
CA VAL A 223 1.50 2.82 11.42
C VAL A 223 2.35 4.05 11.75
N ARG A 224 2.86 4.12 12.98
CA ARG A 224 3.70 5.22 13.49
C ARG A 224 5.18 5.00 13.24
N ASN A 225 5.61 3.75 13.28
CA ASN A 225 7.01 3.39 13.04
C ASN A 225 7.15 1.93 12.59
N ILE A 226 8.21 1.68 11.83
CA ILE A 226 8.66 0.33 11.47
C ILE A 226 10.11 0.19 11.93
N THR A 227 10.38 -0.78 12.79
CA THR A 227 11.73 -1.14 13.24
C THR A 227 12.15 -2.46 12.61
N ASP A 228 13.25 -2.45 11.83
CA ASP A 228 13.88 -3.64 11.26
C ASP A 228 14.59 -4.46 12.36
N LEU A 229 14.23 -5.73 12.48
CA LEU A 229 14.74 -6.70 13.45
C LEU A 229 15.74 -7.69 12.82
N GLY A 230 16.01 -7.58 11.52
CA GLY A 230 16.91 -8.42 10.73
C GLY A 230 16.19 -9.49 9.91
N GLY A 231 16.95 -10.42 9.35
CA GLY A 231 16.44 -11.50 8.48
C GLY A 231 16.44 -12.89 9.11
N GLU A 232 16.70 -12.99 10.41
CA GLU A 232 16.79 -14.27 11.12
C GLU A 232 15.40 -14.80 11.48
N LEU A 233 15.19 -16.10 11.33
CA LEU A 233 13.90 -16.75 11.64
C LEU A 233 13.53 -16.69 13.13
N SER A 234 14.52 -16.59 14.01
CA SER A 234 14.28 -16.48 15.45
C SER A 234 15.23 -15.48 16.07
N GLY A 235 14.76 -14.69 17.03
CA GLY A 235 15.59 -13.70 17.67
C GLY A 235 14.92 -12.98 18.83
N THR A 236 15.67 -12.04 19.38
CA THR A 236 15.21 -11.09 20.38
C THR A 236 15.87 -9.74 20.12
N ALA A 237 15.12 -8.67 20.29
CA ALA A 237 15.60 -7.31 20.11
C ALA A 237 15.02 -6.41 21.19
N THR A 238 15.81 -5.41 21.61
CA THR A 238 15.32 -4.27 22.38
C THR A 238 14.97 -3.18 21.38
N VAL A 239 13.72 -2.73 21.37
CA VAL A 239 13.18 -1.75 20.42
C VAL A 239 12.73 -0.49 21.16
N GLU A 240 12.95 0.66 20.54
CA GLU A 240 12.43 1.95 21.01
C GLU A 240 10.95 2.05 20.63
N ILE A 241 10.12 2.48 21.57
CA ILE A 241 8.69 2.70 21.36
C ILE A 241 8.54 4.16 20.89
N PRO A 242 7.95 4.42 19.70
CA PRO A 242 7.75 5.78 19.23
C PRO A 242 6.70 6.50 20.07
N SER A 243 6.59 7.81 19.87
CA SER A 243 5.44 8.57 20.40
C SER A 243 4.20 8.31 19.55
N ALA A 244 3.07 8.12 20.22
CA ALA A 244 1.75 8.23 19.61
C ALA A 244 1.51 9.68 19.14
N TYR A 245 0.60 9.87 18.20
CA TYR A 245 0.10 11.19 17.80
C TYR A 245 -0.67 11.82 18.96
N ASP A 246 -1.59 11.07 19.54
CA ASP A 246 -2.26 11.40 20.79
C ASP A 246 -2.48 10.15 21.66
N GLY A 247 -3.35 10.22 22.67
CA GLY A 247 -3.69 9.02 23.43
C GLY A 247 -2.54 8.30 24.14
N ASN A 248 -2.79 7.02 24.44
CA ASN A 248 -1.87 6.03 25.04
C ASN A 248 -2.37 4.64 24.62
N ASP A 249 -2.38 4.42 23.32
CA ASP A 249 -3.05 3.32 22.62
C ASP A 249 -2.17 2.76 21.49
N LEU A 250 -0.86 2.80 21.74
CA LEU A 250 0.11 2.14 20.88
C LEU A 250 0.10 0.63 21.08
N GLU A 251 0.25 -0.06 19.96
CA GLU A 251 0.44 -1.48 19.83
C GLU A 251 1.76 -1.76 19.11
N VAL A 252 2.33 -2.93 19.39
CA VAL A 252 3.48 -3.46 18.66
C VAL A 252 3.09 -4.76 17.98
N HIS A 253 3.33 -4.82 16.68
CA HIS A 253 2.95 -5.91 15.79
C HIS A 253 4.20 -6.55 15.22
N LEU A 254 4.27 -7.87 15.24
CA LEU A 254 5.33 -8.63 14.58
C LEU A 254 4.93 -8.89 13.13
N VAL A 255 5.69 -8.35 12.17
CA VAL A 255 5.40 -8.46 10.75
C VAL A 255 6.61 -9.00 9.99
N TYR A 256 6.37 -9.98 9.14
CA TYR A 256 7.35 -10.58 8.25
C TYR A 256 7.15 -10.07 6.83
N VAL A 257 8.24 -9.62 6.22
CA VAL A 257 8.27 -9.10 4.85
C VAL A 257 9.23 -9.94 4.04
N MET A 258 8.69 -10.74 3.12
CA MET A 258 9.46 -11.39 2.09
C MET A 258 9.74 -10.41 0.95
N ASN A 259 10.98 -10.37 0.51
CA ASN A 259 11.42 -9.53 -0.59
C ASN A 259 12.03 -10.40 -1.68
N ILE A 260 11.65 -10.15 -2.94
CA ILE A 260 12.28 -10.82 -4.07
C ILE A 260 13.71 -10.29 -4.23
N VAL A 261 14.66 -11.20 -4.34
CA VAL A 261 16.06 -10.85 -4.63
C VAL A 261 16.14 -10.43 -6.09
N GLU A 262 16.41 -9.15 -6.35
CA GLU A 262 16.75 -8.70 -7.69
C GLU A 262 18.10 -9.32 -8.10
N THR A 263 18.07 -10.37 -8.92
CA THR A 263 19.27 -10.80 -9.63
C THR A 263 19.69 -9.65 -10.56
N PRO A 264 20.95 -9.19 -10.53
CA PRO A 264 21.41 -8.17 -11.47
C PRO A 264 21.12 -8.65 -12.89
N GLN A 265 20.23 -7.95 -13.59
CA GLN A 265 20.02 -8.18 -15.01
C GLN A 265 21.36 -7.91 -15.71
N GLU A 266 21.92 -8.91 -16.39
CA GLU A 266 22.97 -8.65 -17.37
C GLU A 266 22.38 -7.65 -18.37
N THR A 267 22.89 -6.42 -18.36
CA THR A 267 22.50 -5.42 -19.34
C THR A 267 22.81 -5.98 -20.72
N PRO A 268 21.80 -6.17 -21.61
CA PRO A 268 22.10 -6.41 -23.00
C PRO A 268 22.85 -5.17 -23.47
N SER A 269 24.08 -5.35 -23.97
CA SER A 269 24.85 -4.27 -24.56
C SER A 269 23.99 -3.53 -25.60
N ASP A 270 23.75 -2.24 -25.36
CA ASP A 270 23.01 -1.34 -26.23
C ASP A 270 23.62 -1.31 -27.64
N GLU A 271 23.06 -2.07 -28.58
CA GLU A 271 23.12 -1.70 -30.00
C GLU A 271 21.92 -0.79 -30.32
N SER A 272 22.17 0.51 -30.17
CA SER A 272 21.47 1.65 -30.78
C SER A 272 20.13 1.37 -31.49
N SER A 273 19.02 1.38 -30.76
CA SER A 273 17.67 1.51 -31.33
C SER A 273 17.25 2.98 -31.38
N VAL A 274 17.20 3.54 -32.60
CA VAL A 274 16.75 4.89 -32.90
C VAL A 274 15.21 4.98 -32.74
N PRO A 275 14.63 6.03 -32.11
CA PRO A 275 13.19 6.13 -31.92
C PRO A 275 12.50 6.52 -33.24
N GLY A 276 11.94 5.52 -33.90
CA GLY A 276 11.37 5.64 -35.25
C GLY A 276 9.87 5.42 -35.33
N PHE A 277 9.03 6.02 -34.48
CA PHE A 277 7.56 6.01 -34.73
C PHE A 277 6.80 7.31 -34.39
N GLY A 278 7.44 8.32 -33.80
CA GLY A 278 6.77 9.60 -33.49
C GLY A 278 6.78 10.66 -34.62
N MET A 279 7.72 10.60 -35.57
CA MET A 279 7.89 11.65 -36.58
C MET A 279 6.93 11.56 -37.78
N LEU A 280 6.27 10.41 -38.02
CA LEU A 280 5.36 10.25 -39.15
C LEU A 280 4.01 10.96 -38.95
N ILE A 281 3.54 11.08 -37.70
CA ILE A 281 2.23 11.68 -37.41
C ILE A 281 2.32 13.22 -37.52
N THR A 282 3.44 13.82 -37.12
CA THR A 282 3.64 15.28 -37.18
C THR A 282 3.79 15.80 -38.61
N LEU A 283 4.41 15.02 -39.51
CA LEU A 283 4.55 15.39 -40.93
C LEU A 283 3.22 15.31 -41.70
N CYS A 284 2.34 14.37 -41.37
CA CYS A 284 1.00 14.29 -41.97
C CYS A 284 0.10 15.47 -41.56
N ALA A 285 0.16 15.91 -40.31
CA ALA A 285 -0.62 17.05 -39.84
C ALA A 285 -0.22 18.39 -40.53
N ILE A 286 1.08 18.57 -40.79
CA ILE A 286 1.60 19.76 -41.50
C ILE A 286 1.19 19.74 -42.99
N PHE A 287 1.18 18.56 -43.62
CA PHE A 287 0.75 18.43 -45.03
C PHE A 287 -0.76 18.72 -45.21
N CYS A 288 -1.62 18.25 -44.29
CA CYS A 288 -3.05 18.54 -44.33
C CYS A 288 -3.36 20.03 -44.12
N ALA A 289 -2.65 20.71 -43.22
CA ALA A 289 -2.82 22.15 -43.01
C ALA A 289 -2.42 22.99 -44.24
N ALA A 290 -1.34 22.60 -44.93
CA ALA A 290 -0.86 23.32 -46.13
C ALA A 290 -1.80 23.18 -47.34
N VAL A 291 -2.46 22.02 -47.49
CA VAL A 291 -3.42 21.78 -48.59
C VAL A 291 -4.73 22.57 -48.38
N ILE A 292 -5.20 22.70 -47.13
CA ILE A 292 -6.41 23.46 -46.79
C ILE A 292 -6.18 24.97 -47.01
N LEU A 293 -5.01 25.50 -46.64
CA LEU A 293 -4.66 26.91 -46.85
C LEU A 293 -4.50 27.29 -48.34
N ARG A 294 -4.05 26.36 -49.19
CA ARG A 294 -3.99 26.57 -50.65
C ARG A 294 -5.36 26.54 -51.31
N ALA A 295 -6.29 25.72 -50.83
CA ALA A 295 -7.65 25.66 -51.38
C ALA A 295 -8.47 26.93 -51.07
N THR A 296 -8.23 27.59 -49.94
CA THR A 296 -8.91 28.85 -49.57
C THR A 296 -8.43 30.09 -50.33
N ASN A 297 -7.23 30.06 -50.90
CA ASN A 297 -6.66 31.19 -51.67
C ASN A 297 -6.96 31.13 -53.18
N LEU A 298 -7.66 30.10 -53.66
CA LEU A 298 -8.06 29.94 -55.07
C LEU A 298 -9.54 30.26 -55.33
N VAL A 299 -10.29 30.72 -54.31
CA VAL A 299 -11.72 31.08 -54.41
C VAL A 299 -11.97 32.52 -53.94
N ARG A 300 -11.02 33.43 -54.18
CA ARG A 300 -11.24 34.88 -54.03
C ARG A 300 -10.81 35.63 -55.27
#